data_AF-A0AA38LCF5-F1
#
_entry.id   AF-A0AA38LCF5-F1
#
_cell.length_a   1.000
_cell.length_b   1.000
_cell.length_c   1.000
_cell.angle_alpha   90.00
_cell.angle_beta   90.00
_cell.angle_gamma   90.00
#
_symmetry.space_group_name_H-M   'P 1'
#
loop_
_entity.id
_entity.type
_entity.pdbx_description
1 polymer ?
#
loop_
_entity_poly.entity_id
_entity_poly.type
_entity_poly.pdbx_seq_one_letter_code
_entity_poly.pdbx_strand_id
1 'polypeptide(L)'
;LFIPVILIGSAYGRALGEMMGSFADIDQGVFVVLGASSLLGGLMKMTVSICVILLEKTNKLSLLPLIMIELLVSKTIADCFNSSVYDKIVHLKGIPFLEAHAEPYMSQLTAGDVVTCPL
;
A
#
# COMPACT_ATOMS: atom_id res chain seq x y z
N LEU A 1 -5.34 -7.49 9.47
CA LEU A 1 -5.51 -6.12 8.94
C LEU A 1 -6.08 -6.08 7.51
N PHE A 2 -5.77 -7.06 6.65
CA PHE A 2 -6.17 -7.04 5.23
C PHE A 2 -7.70 -7.04 4.98
N ILE A 3 -8.43 -8.01 5.56
CA ILE A 3 -9.89 -8.15 5.39
C ILE A 3 -10.69 -6.90 5.83
N PRO A 4 -10.48 -6.33 7.03
CA PRO A 4 -11.25 -5.15 7.45
C PRO A 4 -10.95 -3.92 6.58
N VAL A 5 -9.71 -3.75 6.11
CA VAL A 5 -9.35 -2.65 5.19
C VAL A 5 -10.05 -2.79 3.85
N ILE A 6 -10.13 -4.02 3.30
CA ILE A 6 -10.90 -4.27 2.08
C ILE A 6 -12.36 -3.92 2.29
N LEU A 7 -12.96 -4.31 3.43
CA LEU A 7 -14.38 -4.05 3.70
C LEU A 7 -14.66 -2.54 3.79
N ILE A 8 -13.80 -1.79 4.48
CA ILE A 8 -13.91 -0.32 4.58
C ILE A 8 -13.71 0.33 3.20
N GLY A 9 -12.70 -0.10 2.45
CA GLY A 9 -12.42 0.41 1.11
C GLY A 9 -13.54 0.10 0.10
N SER A 10 -14.12 -1.09 0.18
CA SER A 10 -15.29 -1.48 -0.62
C SER A 10 -16.52 -0.66 -0.28
N ALA A 11 -16.78 -0.40 1.01
CA ALA A 11 -17.88 0.46 1.44
C ALA A 11 -17.69 1.89 0.92
N TYR A 12 -16.46 2.41 0.99
CA TYR A 12 -16.11 3.73 0.44
C TYR A 12 -16.27 3.79 -1.08
N GLY A 13 -15.78 2.78 -1.81
CA GLY A 13 -15.93 2.67 -3.26
C GLY A 13 -17.39 2.56 -3.69
N ARG A 14 -18.23 1.88 -2.91
CA ARG A 14 -19.68 1.80 -3.16
C ARG A 14 -20.36 3.16 -2.95
N ALA A 15 -20.02 3.89 -1.90
CA ALA A 15 -20.55 5.21 -1.64
C ALA A 15 -20.18 6.20 -2.77
N LEU A 16 -18.92 6.18 -3.23
CA LEU A 16 -18.49 7.00 -4.37
C LEU A 16 -19.19 6.60 -5.67
N GLY A 17 -19.36 5.30 -5.92
CA GLY A 17 -20.08 4.79 -7.09
C GLY A 17 -21.54 5.23 -7.11
N GLU A 18 -22.22 5.30 -5.96
CA GLU A 18 -23.60 5.78 -5.87
C GLU A 18 -23.70 7.29 -6.08
N MET A 19 -22.74 8.07 -5.55
CA MET A 19 -22.68 9.52 -5.79
C MET A 19 -22.40 9.85 -7.27
N MET A 20 -21.52 9.11 -7.93
CA MET A 20 -21.15 9.33 -9.33
C MET A 20 -22.08 8.63 -10.34
N GLY A 21 -22.88 7.66 -9.89
CA GLY A 21 -23.85 6.93 -10.72
C GLY A 21 -24.93 7.82 -11.33
N SER A 22 -25.14 9.02 -10.77
CA SER A 22 -26.02 10.03 -11.40
C SER A 22 -25.42 10.67 -12.66
N PHE A 23 -24.10 10.56 -12.88
CA PHE A 23 -23.37 11.24 -13.96
C PHE A 23 -22.72 10.28 -14.97
N ALA A 24 -22.48 9.02 -14.63
CA ALA A 24 -21.82 8.07 -15.52
C ALA A 24 -22.34 6.63 -15.34
N ASP A 25 -22.74 6.00 -16.45
CA ASP A 25 -23.14 4.58 -16.53
C ASP A 25 -21.88 3.68 -16.54
N ILE A 26 -21.19 3.62 -15.40
CA ILE A 26 -20.00 2.79 -15.20
C ILE A 26 -20.36 1.65 -14.25
N ASP A 27 -19.81 0.45 -14.53
CA ASP A 27 -20.00 -0.74 -13.68
C ASP A 27 -19.60 -0.46 -12.23
N GLN A 28 -20.58 -0.53 -11.33
CA GLN A 28 -20.42 -0.30 -9.89
C GLN A 28 -19.38 -1.27 -9.29
N GLY A 29 -19.21 -2.46 -9.86
CA GLY A 29 -18.20 -3.41 -9.42
C GLY A 29 -16.78 -2.86 -9.51
N VAL A 30 -16.48 -2.04 -10.53
CA VAL A 30 -15.15 -1.44 -10.72
C VAL A 30 -14.84 -0.43 -9.62
N PHE A 31 -15.79 0.42 -9.24
CA PHE A 31 -15.60 1.38 -8.14
C PHE A 31 -15.41 0.70 -6.78
N VAL A 32 -16.10 -0.42 -6.53
CA VAL A 32 -15.92 -1.19 -5.29
C VAL A 32 -14.52 -1.79 -5.22
N VAL A 33 -14.01 -2.32 -6.34
CA VAL A 33 -12.65 -2.87 -6.41
C VAL A 33 -11.59 -1.77 -6.29
N LEU A 34 -11.78 -0.63 -6.98
CA LEU A 34 -10.87 0.52 -6.89
C LEU A 34 -10.84 1.13 -5.48
N GLY A 35 -11.99 1.24 -4.81
CA GLY A 35 -12.05 1.70 -3.42
C GLY A 35 -11.33 0.76 -2.46
N ALA A 36 -11.49 -0.55 -2.66
CA ALA A 36 -10.77 -1.57 -1.88
C ALA A 36 -9.26 -1.53 -2.14
N SER A 37 -8.83 -1.42 -3.41
CA SER A 37 -7.41 -1.37 -3.78
C SER A 37 -6.73 -0.11 -3.25
N SER A 38 -7.40 1.03 -3.29
CA SER A 38 -6.84 2.31 -2.84
C SER A 38 -6.46 2.31 -1.36
N LEU A 39 -7.37 1.83 -0.51
CA LEU A 39 -7.16 1.81 0.93
C LEU A 39 -6.08 0.78 1.32
N LEU A 40 -6.08 -0.36 0.63
CA LEU A 40 -5.13 -1.44 0.83
C LEU A 40 -3.71 -1.02 0.39
N GLY A 41 -3.60 -0.38 -0.78
CA GLY A 41 -2.37 0.16 -1.33
C GLY A 41 -1.78 1.28 -0.47
N GLY A 42 -2.62 2.20 0.00
CA GLY A 42 -2.18 3.32 0.83
C GLY A 42 -1.70 2.90 2.22
N LEU A 43 -2.39 1.98 2.88
CA LEU A 43 -2.02 1.54 4.24
C LEU A 43 -0.81 0.60 4.26
N MET A 44 -0.79 -0.36 3.34
CA MET A 44 0.23 -1.43 3.34
C MET A 44 1.46 -1.06 2.50
N LYS A 45 1.33 -0.12 1.55
CA LYS A 45 2.37 0.33 0.62
C LYS A 45 3.03 -0.77 -0.24
N MET A 46 2.44 -1.96 -0.30
CA MET A 46 2.83 -3.08 -1.16
C MET A 46 2.04 -3.07 -2.47
N THR A 47 2.52 -2.36 -3.49
CA THR A 47 1.73 -2.13 -4.71
C THR A 47 1.64 -3.34 -5.65
N VAL A 48 2.77 -4.00 -5.93
CA VAL A 48 2.80 -5.11 -6.92
C VAL A 48 2.04 -6.34 -6.43
N SER A 49 2.29 -6.79 -5.21
CA SER A 49 1.64 -7.99 -4.65
C SER A 49 0.13 -7.80 -4.50
N ILE A 50 -0.32 -6.63 -4.02
CA ILE A 50 -1.75 -6.32 -3.88
C ILE A 50 -2.43 -6.31 -5.25
N CYS A 51 -1.80 -5.70 -6.27
CA CYS A 51 -2.33 -5.67 -7.62
C CYS A 51 -2.55 -7.09 -8.17
N VAL A 52 -1.57 -7.98 -8.02
CA VAL A 52 -1.68 -9.38 -8.47
C VAL A 52 -2.77 -10.14 -7.70
N ILE A 53 -2.88 -9.94 -6.39
CA ILE A 53 -3.94 -10.58 -5.59
C ILE A 53 -5.33 -10.15 -6.08
N LEU A 54 -5.53 -8.86 -6.34
CA LEU A 54 -6.81 -8.33 -6.83
C LEU A 54 -7.09 -8.75 -8.27
N LEU A 55 -6.07 -8.83 -9.10
CA LEU A 55 -6.15 -9.37 -10.46
C LEU A 55 -6.66 -10.82 -10.44
N GLU A 56 -6.04 -11.67 -9.62
CA GLU A 56 -6.40 -13.07 -9.47
C GLU A 56 -7.85 -13.20 -8.98
N LYS A 57 -8.27 -12.32 -8.06
CA LYS A 57 -9.65 -12.33 -7.53
C LYS A 57 -10.68 -11.82 -8.52
N THR A 58 -10.31 -10.90 -9.40
CA THR A 58 -11.25 -10.30 -10.36
C THR A 58 -11.25 -11.03 -11.71
N ASN A 59 -10.18 -11.76 -12.04
CA ASN A 59 -9.95 -12.46 -13.30
C ASN A 59 -10.22 -11.59 -14.54
N LYS A 60 -9.86 -10.29 -14.45
CA LYS A 60 -10.03 -9.30 -15.52
C LYS A 60 -8.69 -8.61 -15.79
N LEU A 61 -7.95 -9.12 -16.77
CA LEU A 61 -6.63 -8.61 -17.15
C LEU A 61 -6.67 -7.15 -17.62
N SER A 62 -7.75 -6.73 -18.28
CA SER A 62 -7.92 -5.35 -18.74
C SER A 62 -8.00 -4.31 -17.62
N LEU A 63 -8.31 -4.73 -16.39
CA LEU A 63 -8.38 -3.85 -15.20
C LEU A 63 -7.00 -3.59 -14.57
N LEU A 64 -6.00 -4.41 -14.91
CA LEU A 64 -4.65 -4.33 -14.36
C LEU A 64 -3.98 -2.96 -14.50
N PRO A 65 -3.91 -2.33 -15.69
CA PRO A 65 -3.25 -1.03 -15.83
C PRO A 65 -3.96 0.07 -15.03
N LEU A 66 -5.29 -0.01 -14.90
CA LEU A 66 -6.07 0.95 -14.12
C LEU A 66 -5.73 0.87 -12.63
N ILE A 67 -5.71 -0.35 -12.07
CA ILE A 67 -5.36 -0.58 -10.66
C ILE A 67 -3.90 -0.19 -10.39
N MET A 68 -2.98 -0.45 -11.33
CA MET A 68 -1.57 -0.08 -11.14
C MET A 68 -1.37 1.43 -11.02
N ILE A 69 -2.01 2.23 -11.89
CA ILE A 69 -1.92 3.69 -11.83
C ILE A 69 -2.56 4.21 -10.54
N GLU A 70 -3.71 3.67 -10.17
CA GLU A 70 -4.43 4.02 -8.94
C GLU A 70 -3.56 3.75 -7.69
N LEU A 71 -2.96 2.56 -7.60
CA LEU A 71 -2.06 2.18 -6.51
C LEU A 71 -0.79 3.03 -6.45
N LEU A 72 -0.24 3.46 -7.58
CA LEU A 72 0.91 4.37 -7.61
C LEU A 72 0.56 5.74 -7.05
N VAL A 73 -0.59 6.30 -7.42
CA VAL A 73 -1.07 7.57 -6.90
C VAL A 73 -1.34 7.45 -5.39
N SER A 74 -2.07 6.41 -4.96
CA SER A 74 -2.35 6.15 -3.54
C SER A 74 -1.07 6.00 -2.72
N LYS A 75 -0.10 5.21 -3.22
CA LYS A 75 1.22 5.05 -2.57
C LYS A 75 1.96 6.39 -2.44
N THR A 76 1.98 7.20 -3.50
CA THR A 76 2.70 8.48 -3.50
C THR A 76 2.11 9.43 -2.45
N ILE A 77 0.78 9.52 -2.39
CA ILE A 77 0.09 10.33 -1.39
C ILE A 77 0.36 9.78 0.02
N ALA A 78 0.29 8.46 0.22
CA ALA A 78 0.58 7.84 1.51
C ALA A 78 2.03 8.03 1.96
N ASP A 79 2.99 7.98 1.03
CA ASP A 79 4.41 8.22 1.27
C ASP A 79 4.68 9.66 1.74
N CYS A 80 3.92 10.65 1.26
CA CYS A 80 4.03 12.03 1.75
C CYS A 80 3.56 12.21 3.19
N PHE A 81 2.62 11.39 3.68
CA PHE A 81 2.01 11.59 4.99
C PHE A 81 2.63 10.75 6.11
N ASN A 82 2.89 9.46 5.89
CA ASN A 82 3.25 8.54 6.97
C ASN A 82 3.99 7.31 6.45
N SER A 83 4.87 6.69 7.25
CA SER A 83 5.42 5.35 6.98
C SER A 83 4.34 4.26 6.93
N SER A 84 4.65 3.10 6.31
CA SER A 84 3.71 1.99 6.20
C SER A 84 3.20 1.53 7.58
N VAL A 85 1.99 0.98 7.64
CA VAL A 85 1.44 0.48 8.91
C VAL A 85 2.30 -0.66 9.46
N TYR A 86 2.84 -1.53 8.60
CA TYR A 86 3.69 -2.64 9.03
C TYR A 86 5.01 -2.16 9.65
N ASP A 87 5.61 -1.15 9.04
CA ASP A 87 6.84 -0.53 9.55
C ASP A 87 6.64 0.08 10.94
N LYS A 88 5.54 0.82 11.13
CA LYS A 88 5.16 1.36 12.44
C LYS A 88 4.94 0.26 13.49
N ILE A 89 4.32 -0.86 13.12
CA ILE A 89 4.12 -2.00 14.05
C ILE A 89 5.46 -2.61 14.47
N VAL A 90 6.42 -2.72 13.55
CA VAL A 90 7.76 -3.23 13.83
C VAL A 90 8.50 -2.30 14.80
N HIS A 91 8.48 -1.00 14.52
CA HIS A 91 9.06 0.02 15.40
C HIS A 91 8.42 0.00 16.81
N LEU A 92 7.09 -0.10 16.89
CA LEU A 92 6.38 -0.17 18.18
C LEU A 92 6.69 -1.44 18.98
N LYS A 93 6.98 -2.55 18.30
CA LYS A 93 7.41 -3.79 18.96
C LYS A 93 8.90 -3.79 19.35
N GLY A 94 9.66 -2.77 18.96
CA GLY A 94 11.10 -2.69 19.25
C GLY A 94 11.93 -3.79 18.59
N ILE A 95 11.44 -4.35 17.47
CA ILE A 95 12.16 -5.40 16.76
C ILE A 95 13.21 -4.72 15.88
N PRO A 96 14.51 -5.09 16.00
CA PRO A 96 15.53 -4.56 15.11
C PRO A 96 15.28 -5.07 13.69
N PHE A 97 14.78 -4.19 12.82
CA PHE A 97 14.52 -4.48 11.42
C PHE A 97 15.56 -3.75 10.56
N LEU A 98 16.20 -4.50 9.67
CA LEU A 98 17.18 -3.97 8.75
C LEU A 98 16.48 -3.55 7.46
N GLU A 99 16.45 -2.26 7.18
CA GLU A 99 15.90 -1.72 5.94
C GLU A 99 16.76 -2.11 4.73
N ALA A 100 16.13 -2.22 3.56
CA ALA A 100 16.81 -2.62 2.33
C ALA A 100 17.79 -1.56 1.80
N HIS A 101 17.65 -0.31 2.24
CA HIS A 101 18.54 0.78 1.90
C HIS A 101 19.17 1.32 3.18
N ALA A 102 20.50 1.48 3.16
CA ALA A 102 21.20 2.14 4.24
C ALA A 102 20.87 3.63 4.22
N GLU A 103 20.62 4.22 5.39
CA GLU A 103 20.40 5.66 5.48
C GLU A 103 21.64 6.41 4.95
N PRO A 104 21.48 7.55 4.25
CA PRO A 104 22.58 8.19 3.53
C PRO A 104 23.77 8.60 4.41
N TYR A 105 23.57 8.79 5.72
CA TYR A 105 24.65 9.05 6.68
C TYR A 105 25.51 7.81 6.98
N MET A 106 24.99 6.59 6.79
CA MET A 106 25.75 5.35 7.01
C MET A 106 26.85 5.15 5.95
N SER A 107 26.81 5.91 4.84
CA SER A 107 27.85 5.91 3.82
C SER A 107 29.23 6.33 4.36
N GLN A 108 29.26 7.03 5.50
CA GLN A 108 30.49 7.52 6.14
C GLN A 108 30.98 6.63 7.30
N LEU A 109 30.21 5.61 7.69
CA LEU A 109 30.55 4.72 8.80
C LEU A 109 31.46 3.58 8.32
N THR A 110 32.50 3.28 9.09
CA THR A 110 33.39 2.15 8.80
C THR A 110 32.96 0.94 9.64
N ALA A 111 33.22 -0.29 9.19
CA ALA A 111 32.90 -1.50 9.96
C ALA A 111 33.49 -1.48 11.39
N GLY A 112 34.60 -0.76 11.60
CA GLY A 112 35.19 -0.56 12.93
C GLY A 112 34.33 0.26 13.90
N ASP A 113 33.46 1.15 13.41
CA ASP A 113 32.60 1.99 14.25
C ASP A 113 31.34 1.25 14.74
N VAL A 114 30.96 0.18 14.04
CA VAL A 114 29.72 -0.57 14.28
C VAL A 114 29.98 -1.89 15.02
N VAL A 115 31.18 -2.46 14.87
CA VAL A 115 31.58 -3.68 15.56
C VAL A 115 31.86 -3.37 17.02
N THR A 116 31.12 -4.00 17.92
CA THR A 116 31.45 -4.02 19.34
C THR A 116 32.64 -4.97 19.53
N CYS A 117 33.85 -4.44 19.57
CA CYS A 117 35.03 -5.22 19.91
C CYS A 117 35.08 -5.46 21.43
N PRO A 118 35.21 -6.71 21.91
CA PRO A 118 35.53 -7.02 23.30
C PRO A 118 37.05 -7.06 23.57
N LEU A 119 37.88 -6.43 22.71
CA LEU A 119 39.34 -6.50 22.75
C LEU A 119 39.95 -5.23 23.34
#